data_AF-A0A7X5IBZ9-F1
#
_entry.id   AF-A0A7X5IBZ9-F1
#
_cell.length_a   1.000
_cell.length_b   1.000
_cell.length_c   1.000
_cell.angle_alpha   90.00
_cell.angle_beta   90.00
_cell.angle_gamma   90.00
#
_symmetry.space_group_name_H-M   'P 1'
#
loop_
_entity.id
_entity.type
_entity.pdbx_description
1 polymer ?
#
loop_
_entity_poly.entity_id
_entity_poly.type
_entity_poly.pdbx_seq_one_letter_code
_entity_poly.pdbx_strand_id
1 'polypeptide(L)' 'FLKGVCGETLERPMGVTRLILDGDNRIIRADGILNRYLDRIVKLNLHRRFALVETALFNRIQPVLFGVTLEQDP' A
#
# COMPACT_ATOMS: atom_id res chain seq x y z
N PHE A 1 -4.02 15.33 -15.85
CA PHE A 1 -5.02 14.60 -15.04
C PHE A 1 -4.40 13.93 -13.82
N LEU A 2 -3.60 12.86 -13.97
CA LEU A 2 -2.98 12.15 -12.82
C LEU A 2 -2.13 13.04 -11.87
N LYS A 3 -1.30 13.95 -12.39
CA LYS A 3 -0.52 14.90 -11.56
C LYS A 3 -1.38 15.84 -10.71
N GLY A 4 -2.52 16.27 -11.22
CA GLY A 4 -3.45 17.15 -10.49
C GLY A 4 -4.28 16.43 -9.43
N VAL A 5 -4.32 15.09 -9.47
CA VAL A 5 -5.08 14.25 -8.54
C VAL A 5 -4.18 13.64 -7.47
N CYS A 6 -2.97 13.22 -7.85
CA CYS A 6 -2.03 12.55 -6.96
C CYS A 6 -0.98 13.51 -6.36
N GLY A 7 -1.02 14.80 -6.71
CA GLY A 7 -0.03 15.80 -6.31
C GLY A 7 1.28 15.70 -7.10
N GLU A 8 2.11 16.75 -7.00
CA GLU A 8 3.41 16.81 -7.68
C GLU A 8 4.42 15.78 -7.15
N THR A 9 4.14 15.17 -6.00
CA THR A 9 4.98 14.13 -5.37
C THR A 9 4.88 12.74 -6.03
N LEU A 10 4.33 12.67 -7.24
CA LEU A 10 4.35 11.50 -8.12
C LEU A 10 5.75 11.20 -8.73
N GLU A 11 6.82 11.82 -8.23
CA GLU A 11 8.19 11.57 -8.71
C GLU A 11 8.64 10.12 -8.50
N ARG A 12 7.99 9.38 -7.60
CA ARG A 12 8.21 7.95 -7.45
C ARG A 12 7.05 7.18 -8.10
N PRO A 13 7.33 6.24 -9.01
CA PRO A 13 6.29 5.35 -9.51
C PRO A 13 5.58 4.68 -8.33
N MET A 14 4.29 4.37 -8.48
CA MET A 14 3.54 3.52 -7.54
C MET A 14 4.12 2.11 -7.58
N GLY A 15 5.27 1.95 -6.94
CA GLY A 15 6.00 0.70 -6.82
C GLY A 15 5.39 -0.20 -5.76
N VAL A 16 5.82 -1.45 -5.78
CA VAL A 16 5.48 -2.43 -4.77
C VAL A 16 5.99 -1.95 -3.41
N THR A 17 5.13 -1.98 -2.39
CA THR A 17 5.54 -1.57 -1.03
C THR A 17 6.17 -2.77 -0.32
N ARG A 18 7.41 -2.62 0.17
CA ARG A 18 8.04 -3.65 0.99
C ARG A 18 7.46 -3.59 2.40
N LEU A 19 6.98 -4.72 2.92
CA LEU A 19 6.49 -4.88 4.27
C LEU A 19 7.53 -5.57 5.14
N ILE A 20 7.71 -5.04 6.34
CA ILE A 20 8.45 -5.66 7.43
C ILE A 20 7.42 -6.08 8.47
N LEU A 21 7.41 -7.38 8.77
CA LEU A 21 6.44 -8.00 9.65
C LEU A 21 7.10 -8.43 10.97
N ASP A 22 6.32 -8.52 12.04
CA ASP A 22 6.72 -9.21 13.27
C ASP A 22 6.55 -10.73 13.15
N GLY A 23 6.86 -11.45 14.23
CA GLY A 23 6.70 -12.91 14.30
C GLY A 23 5.24 -13.39 14.22
N ASP A 24 4.26 -12.51 14.43
CA ASP A 24 2.82 -12.79 14.35
C ASP A 24 2.23 -12.36 12.98
N ASN A 25 3.07 -12.02 11.99
CA ASN A 25 2.67 -11.47 10.69
C ASN A 25 1.94 -10.11 10.76
N ARG A 26 2.12 -9.34 11.83
CA ARG A 26 1.64 -7.94 11.89
C ARG A 26 2.64 -7.02 11.23
N ILE A 27 2.15 -5.97 10.57
CA ILE A 27 2.99 -4.97 9.91
C ILE A 27 3.66 -4.11 10.99
N ILE A 28 4.99 -4.17 11.08
CA ILE A 28 5.79 -3.23 11.88
C ILE A 28 6.09 -1.97 11.05
N ARG A 29 6.38 -2.15 9.77
CA ARG A 29 6.79 -1.07 8.87
C ARG A 29 6.43 -1.37 7.41
N ALA A 30 6.14 -0.32 6.66
CA ALA A 30 5.95 -0.36 5.22
C ALA A 30 6.89 0.64 4.54
N ASP A 31 7.75 0.16 3.66
CA ASP A 31 8.61 0.99 2.82
C ASP A 31 7.97 1.12 1.44
N GLY A 32 7.18 2.18 1.29
CA GLY A 32 6.45 2.46 0.05
C GLY A 32 5.22 3.33 0.28
N ILE A 33 4.41 3.48 -0.77
CA ILE A 33 3.22 4.33 -0.73
C ILE A 33 2.17 3.84 0.28
N LEU A 34 2.11 2.54 0.55
CA LEU A 34 1.19 1.94 1.52
C LEU A 34 1.43 2.43 2.96
N ASN A 35 2.62 2.94 3.28
CA ASN A 35 2.94 3.47 4.61
C ASN A 35 1.97 4.59 5.05
N ARG A 36 1.42 5.35 4.09
CA ARG A 36 0.47 6.44 4.35
C ARG A 36 -0.97 5.97 4.60
N TYR A 37 -1.21 4.67 4.46
CA TYR A 37 -2.56 4.09 4.49
C TYR A 37 -2.65 2.85 5.39
N LEU A 38 -1.68 2.62 6.28
CA LEU A 38 -1.65 1.43 7.15
C LEU A 38 -2.90 1.32 8.03
N ASP A 39 -3.39 2.45 8.51
CA ASP A 39 -4.62 2.59 9.30
C ASP A 39 -5.91 2.29 8.50
N ARG A 40 -5.81 2.21 7.17
CA ARG A 40 -6.93 2.01 6.26
C ARG A 40 -6.88 0.68 5.53
N ILE A 41 -5.96 -0.21 5.91
CA ILE A 41 -5.91 -1.58 5.36
C ILE A 41 -7.12 -2.35 5.87
N VAL A 42 -8.00 -2.70 4.95
CA VAL A 42 -9.18 -3.54 5.24
C VAL A 42 -8.92 -5.02 5.00
N LYS A 43 -7.89 -5.34 4.19
CA LYS A 43 -7.48 -6.73 3.94
C LYS A 43 -6.01 -6.81 3.57
N LEU A 44 -5.29 -7.72 4.21
CA LEU A 44 -3.92 -8.08 3.84
C LEU A 44 -3.89 -9.53 3.38
N ASN A 45 -3.32 -9.79 2.19
CA ASN A 45 -3.08 -11.14 1.70
C ASN A 45 -1.60 -11.30 1.37
N LEU A 46 -0.86 -11.87 2.32
CA LEU A 46 0.56 -12.09 2.16
C LEU A 46 0.85 -13.10 1.04
N HIS A 47 0.10 -14.19 0.93
CA HIS A 47 0.34 -15.22 -0.09
C HIS A 47 0.21 -14.68 -1.53
N ARG A 48 -0.81 -13.87 -1.80
CA ARG A 48 -1.02 -13.21 -3.09
C ARG A 48 -0.33 -11.85 -3.21
N ARG A 49 0.47 -11.46 -2.21
CA ARG A 49 1.32 -10.28 -2.21
C ARG A 49 0.55 -8.98 -2.50
N PHE A 50 -0.58 -8.77 -1.82
CA PHE A 50 -1.33 -7.51 -1.89
C PHE A 50 -1.97 -7.07 -0.56
N ALA A 51 -2.21 -5.76 -0.45
CA ALA A 51 -3.04 -5.12 0.56
C ALA A 51 -4.21 -4.38 -0.12
N LEU A 52 -5.39 -4.44 0.48
CA LEU A 52 -6.57 -3.69 0.08
C LEU A 52 -6.79 -2.57 1.07
N VAL A 53 -6.91 -1.35 0.56
CA VAL A 53 -7.06 -0.13 1.35
C VAL A 53 -8.32 0.60 0.91
N GLU A 54 -9.15 1.03 1.85
CA GLU A 54 -10.25 1.95 1.53
C GLU A 54 -9.75 3.40 1.62
N THR A 55 -9.79 4.12 0.51
CA THR A 55 -9.38 5.52 0.49
C THR A 55 -10.26 6.34 -0.45
N ALA A 56 -10.35 7.64 -0.17
CA ALA A 56 -11.06 8.58 -1.01
C ALA A 56 -10.23 8.87 -2.27
N LEU A 57 -10.78 8.54 -3.44
CA LEU A 57 -10.23 8.87 -4.74
C LEU A 57 -11.36 9.37 -5.63
N PHE A 58 -11.14 10.45 -6.37
CA PHE A 58 -12.14 11.02 -7.29
C PHE A 58 -13.51 11.30 -6.61
N ASN A 59 -13.46 11.84 -5.38
CA ASN A 59 -14.65 12.14 -4.57
C ASN A 59 -15.52 10.90 -4.24
N ARG A 60 -14.91 9.71 -4.21
CA ARG A 60 -15.57 8.44 -3.84
C ARG A 60 -14.66 7.65 -2.91
N ILE A 61 -15.24 7.01 -1.89
CA ILE A 61 -14.53 5.99 -1.12
C ILE A 61 -14.55 4.72 -1.96
N GLN A 62 -13.38 4.19 -2.26
CA GLN A 62 -13.26 2.97 -3.03
C GLN A 62 -12.06 2.13 -2.55
N PRO A 63 -12.15 0.80 -2.71
CA PRO A 63 -11.03 -0.08 -2.40
C PRO A 63 -9.93 0.05 -3.45
N VAL A 64 -8.69 0.21 -3.00
CA VAL A 64 -7.49 0.30 -3.81
C VAL A 64 -6.56 -0.83 -3.45
N LEU A 65 -6.08 -1.55 -4.46
CA LEU A 65 -5.14 -2.65 -4.29
C LEU A 65 -3.70 -2.14 -4.39
N PHE A 66 -2.92 -2.41 -3.36
CA PHE A 66 -1.48 -2.15 -3.30
C PHE A 66 -0.74 -3.48 -3.41
N GLY A 67 0.17 -3.58 -4.37
CA GLY A 67 1.13 -4.68 -4.41
C GLY A 67 2.09 -4.56 -3.23
N VAL A 68 2.39 -5.67 -2.57
CA VAL A 68 3.36 -5.72 -1.46
C VAL A 68 4.40 -6.81 -1.66
N THR A 69 5.62 -6.58 -1.20
CA THR A 69 6.65 -7.61 -1.07
C THR A 69 7.02 -7.78 0.38
N LEU A 70 7.52 -8.94 0.76
CA LEU A 70 8.11 -9.20 2.08
C LEU A 70 9.63 -9.11 1.99
N GLU A 71 10.30 -8.84 3.11
CA GLU A 71 11.77 -8.85 3.18
C GLU A 71 12.38 -10.20 2.75
N GLN A 72 11.64 -11.27 2.98
CA GLN A 72 11.97 -12.66 2.63
C GLN A 72 11.50 -13.09 1.24
N ASP A 73 10.97 -12.18 0.42
CA ASP A 73 10.72 -12.47 -0.99
C ASP A 73 12.05 -12.64 -1.75
N PRO A 74 12.17 -13.66 -2.62
CA PRO A 74 13.38 -13.94 -3.38
C PRO A 74 13.73 -12.86 -4.42
#